data_AF-X1L6B3-F1
#
_entry.id   AF-X1L6B3-F1
#
_cell.length_a   1.000
_cell.length_b   1.000
_cell.length_c   1.000
_cell.angle_alpha   90.00
_cell.angle_beta   90.00
_cell.angle_gamma   90.00
#
_symmetry.space_group_name_H-M   'P 1'
#
loop_
_entity.id
_entity.type
_entity.pdbx_description
1 polymer ?
#
loop_
_entity_poly.entity_id
_entity_poly.type
_entity_poly.pdbx_seq_one_letter_code
_entity_poly.pdbx_strand_id
1 'polypeptide(L)'
;EKDPTLSITASAGGPTISVTFDNTLPWANETGAYMIKFQGQPQNPQRNFFGGPWRLMGDIDGCDTPAPSSPDDQTPVYAIAQFQRQWIYVRITRLDGRLSEPFRADCFVGV
;
A
#
# COMPACT_ATOMS: atom_id res chain seq x y z
N GLU A 1 0.50 -3.73 -15.26
CA GLU A 1 -0.51 -2.89 -14.57
C GLU A 1 0.19 -2.10 -13.48
N LYS A 2 -0.14 -0.82 -13.34
CA LYS A 2 0.37 0.08 -12.29
C LYS A 2 -0.75 1.04 -11.93
N ASP A 3 -0.74 1.53 -10.70
CA ASP A 3 -1.63 2.60 -10.27
C ASP A 3 -0.82 3.91 -10.08
N PRO A 4 -0.99 4.91 -10.95
CA PRO A 4 -0.28 6.18 -10.85
C PRO A 4 -0.79 7.05 -9.69
N THR A 5 -1.94 6.73 -9.10
CA THR A 5 -2.53 7.46 -7.98
C THR A 5 -2.11 6.90 -6.62
N LEU A 6 -1.34 5.80 -6.61
CA LEU A 6 -0.87 5.18 -5.37
C LEU A 6 -0.16 6.20 -4.49
N SER A 7 -0.73 6.42 -3.31
CA SER A 7 -0.14 7.26 -2.29
C SER A 7 -0.48 6.72 -0.91
N ILE A 8 0.29 7.14 0.10
CA ILE A 8 0.04 6.75 1.49
C ILE A 8 0.04 7.96 2.42
N THR A 9 -0.72 7.85 3.51
CA THR A 9 -0.52 8.65 4.71
C THR A 9 -0.31 7.71 5.91
N ALA A 10 0.37 8.19 6.95
CA ALA A 10 0.64 7.40 8.15
C ALA A 10 0.57 8.28 9.40
N SER A 11 -0.06 7.77 10.46
CA SER A 11 -0.20 8.43 11.77
C SER A 11 0.37 7.55 12.88
N ALA A 12 1.07 8.16 13.83
CA ALA A 12 1.62 7.45 14.99
C ALA A 12 0.70 7.49 16.23
N GLY A 13 -0.21 8.48 16.33
CA GLY A 13 -1.16 8.65 17.43
C GLY A 13 -2.25 7.58 17.45
N GLY A 14 -2.64 7.09 16.28
CA GLY A 14 -3.31 5.81 16.09
C GLY A 14 -2.56 5.08 14.98
N PRO A 15 -1.72 4.07 15.27
CA PRO A 15 -0.80 3.50 14.29
C PRO A 15 -1.58 2.90 13.11
N THR A 16 -1.63 3.67 12.02
CA THR A 16 -2.38 3.35 10.80
C THR A 16 -1.60 3.84 9.59
N ILE A 17 -1.62 3.06 8.51
CA ILE A 17 -1.17 3.44 7.17
C ILE A 17 -2.39 3.43 6.26
N SER A 18 -2.79 4.60 5.74
CA SER A 18 -3.90 4.74 4.81
C SER A 18 -3.35 4.67 3.39
N VAL A 19 -3.80 3.67 2.60
CA VAL A 19 -3.34 3.43 1.23
C VAL A 19 -4.40 3.92 0.26
N THR A 20 -4.09 4.98 -0.48
CA THR A 20 -4.94 5.51 -1.54
C THR A 20 -4.57 4.86 -2.87
N PHE A 21 -5.58 4.38 -3.59
CA PHE A 21 -5.47 3.76 -4.91
C PHE A 21 -6.69 4.13 -5.78
N ASP A 22 -6.59 3.92 -7.09
CA ASP A 22 -7.66 4.09 -8.05
C ASP A 22 -8.50 2.81 -8.14
N ASN A 23 -9.65 2.83 -7.47
CA ASN A 23 -10.59 1.71 -7.47
C ASN A 23 -11.42 1.59 -8.76
N THR A 24 -11.19 2.46 -9.74
CA THR A 24 -11.79 2.34 -11.09
C THR A 24 -10.92 1.52 -12.04
N LEU A 25 -9.70 1.15 -11.62
CA LEU A 25 -8.81 0.32 -12.43
C LEU A 25 -9.40 -1.09 -12.68
N PRO A 26 -9.03 -1.75 -13.80
CA PRO A 26 -9.58 -3.05 -14.17
C PRO A 26 -9.40 -4.15 -13.12
N TRP A 27 -8.32 -4.14 -12.34
CA TRP A 27 -8.11 -5.10 -11.24
C TRP A 27 -9.11 -4.95 -10.11
N ALA A 28 -9.51 -3.72 -9.76
CA ALA A 28 -10.42 -3.47 -8.65
C ALA A 28 -11.81 -4.05 -8.94
N ASN A 29 -12.20 -4.12 -10.21
CA ASN A 29 -13.48 -4.65 -10.69
C ASN A 29 -13.37 -6.08 -11.24
N GLU A 30 -12.32 -6.83 -10.90
CA GLU A 30 -12.15 -8.24 -11.30
C GLU A 30 -12.15 -9.12 -10.05
N THR A 31 -13.23 -9.87 -9.84
CA THR A 31 -13.35 -10.82 -8.73
C THR A 31 -12.26 -11.88 -8.77
N GLY A 32 -11.45 -11.94 -7.70
CA GLY A 32 -10.30 -12.84 -7.58
C GLY A 32 -8.97 -12.23 -8.06
N ALA A 33 -8.96 -10.97 -8.48
CA ALA A 33 -7.75 -10.15 -8.48
C ALA A 33 -7.45 -9.63 -7.07
N TYR A 34 -6.20 -9.23 -6.81
CA TYR A 34 -5.83 -8.64 -5.52
C TYR A 34 -4.76 -7.57 -5.68
N MET A 35 -4.82 -6.52 -4.86
CA MET A 35 -3.69 -5.62 -4.60
C MET A 35 -3.03 -6.01 -3.28
N ILE A 36 -1.82 -6.54 -3.35
CA ILE A 36 -1.04 -7.00 -2.19
C ILE A 36 -0.13 -5.86 -1.72
N LYS A 37 -0.22 -5.49 -0.45
CA LYS A 37 0.51 -4.36 0.16
C LYS A 37 1.60 -4.87 1.10
N PHE A 38 2.78 -4.28 0.97
CA PHE A 38 3.94 -4.59 1.81
C PHE A 38 4.47 -3.33 2.48
N GLN A 39 4.66 -3.39 3.79
CA GLN A 39 5.27 -2.32 4.56
C GLN A 39 6.79 -2.47 4.57
N GLY A 40 7.49 -1.38 4.27
CA GLY A 40 8.91 -1.23 4.51
C GLY A 40 9.21 -0.82 5.94
N GLN A 41 10.34 -1.24 6.49
CA GLN A 41 10.78 -0.79 7.81
C GLN A 41 10.94 0.75 7.84
N PRO A 42 10.27 1.47 8.78
CA PRO A 42 10.37 2.92 8.89
C PRO A 42 11.82 3.40 9.02
N GLN A 43 12.14 4.51 8.35
CA GLN A 43 13.49 5.06 8.31
C GLN A 43 13.53 6.53 8.75
N ASN A 44 14.74 7.05 8.96
CA ASN A 44 14.97 8.48 9.12
C ASN A 44 14.43 9.26 7.89
N PRO A 45 13.79 10.42 8.09
CA PRO A 45 13.15 11.20 7.03
C PRO A 45 14.07 11.65 5.90
N GLN A 46 15.38 11.75 6.15
CA GLN A 46 16.37 12.12 5.13
C GLN A 46 16.69 10.99 4.13
N ARG A 47 16.21 9.76 4.36
CA ARG A 47 16.39 8.67 3.39
C ARG A 47 15.54 8.93 2.15
N ASN A 48 16.19 8.96 0.99
CA ASN A 48 15.54 9.18 -0.32
C ASN A 48 15.34 7.90 -1.14
N PHE A 49 15.97 6.80 -0.72
CA PHE A 49 15.83 5.50 -1.35
C PHE A 49 15.70 4.42 -0.28
N PHE A 50 14.84 3.45 -0.54
CA PHE A 50 14.63 2.30 0.33
C PHE A 50 14.53 1.02 -0.49
N GLY A 51 15.34 0.02 -0.14
CA GLY A 51 15.43 -1.27 -0.83
C GLY A 51 14.75 -2.43 -0.10
N GLY A 52 14.37 -2.24 1.17
CA GLY A 52 13.93 -3.29 2.08
C GLY A 52 14.60 -3.16 3.46
N PRO A 53 14.20 -3.97 4.46
CA PRO A 53 13.32 -5.15 4.38
C PRO A 53 11.83 -4.80 4.22
N TRP A 54 11.06 -5.77 3.75
CA TRP A 54 9.63 -5.65 3.47
C TRP A 54 8.83 -6.75 4.17
N ARG A 55 7.67 -6.42 4.72
CA ARG A 55 6.72 -7.38 5.32
C ARG A 55 5.34 -7.21 4.73
N LEU A 56 4.64 -8.32 4.51
CA LEU A 56 3.24 -8.31 4.08
C LEU A 56 2.41 -7.57 5.13
N MET A 57 1.69 -6.54 4.71
CA MET A 57 0.84 -5.71 5.56
C MET A 57 -0.63 -6.10 5.42
N GLY A 58 -1.05 -6.45 4.21
CA GLY A 58 -2.38 -6.92 3.91
C GLY A 58 -2.62 -6.90 2.41
N ASP A 59 -3.85 -7.17 2.01
CA ASP A 59 -4.29 -7.19 0.62
C ASP A 59 -5.66 -6.51 0.48
N ILE A 60 -6.05 -6.24 -0.76
CA ILE A 60 -7.34 -5.68 -1.14
C ILE A 60 -7.89 -6.58 -2.24
N ASP A 61 -9.04 -7.17 -1.98
CA ASP A 61 -9.73 -8.01 -2.95
C ASP A 61 -10.27 -7.14 -4.08
N GLY A 62 -9.91 -7.49 -5.32
CA GLY A 62 -10.67 -7.08 -6.48
C GLY A 62 -12.02 -7.78 -6.45
N CYS A 63 -13.10 -7.02 -6.63
CA CYS A 63 -14.46 -7.51 -6.59
C CYS A 63 -15.32 -6.65 -7.53
N ASP A 64 -16.14 -7.29 -8.37
CA ASP A 64 -17.06 -6.58 -9.24
C ASP A 64 -18.24 -5.96 -8.48
N THR A 65 -18.64 -6.50 -7.32
CA THR A 65 -19.71 -5.92 -6.48
C THR A 65 -19.65 -6.35 -4.99
N PRO A 66 -19.49 -5.41 -4.03
CA PRO A 66 -19.06 -4.02 -4.21
C PRO A 66 -17.56 -3.96 -4.56
N ALA A 67 -17.20 -3.00 -5.41
CA ALA A 67 -15.80 -2.68 -5.66
C ALA A 67 -15.09 -2.25 -4.37
N PRO A 68 -13.76 -2.47 -4.27
CA PRO A 68 -13.00 -2.08 -3.09
C PRO A 68 -13.04 -0.56 -2.87
N SER A 69 -13.12 -0.15 -1.61
CA SER A 69 -13.10 1.26 -1.21
C SER A 69 -11.67 1.79 -1.11
N SER A 70 -11.48 3.05 -1.51
CA SER A 70 -10.23 3.79 -1.37
C SER A 70 -10.48 5.07 -0.56
N PRO A 71 -9.62 5.43 0.41
CA PRO A 71 -8.43 4.71 0.82
C PRO A 71 -8.74 3.46 1.66
N ASP A 72 -7.75 2.58 1.76
CA ASP A 72 -7.78 1.38 2.58
C ASP A 72 -6.80 1.52 3.76
N ASP A 73 -7.34 1.45 4.98
CA ASP A 73 -6.58 1.65 6.21
C ASP A 73 -6.01 0.35 6.74
N GLN A 74 -4.71 0.34 7.01
CA GLN A 74 -3.98 -0.85 7.39
C GLN A 74 -3.24 -0.67 8.71
N THR A 75 -3.25 -1.71 9.54
CA THR A 75 -2.42 -1.74 10.75
C THR A 75 -0.95 -1.96 10.38
N PRO A 76 -0.02 -1.11 10.84
CA PRO A 76 1.40 -1.27 10.59
C PRO A 76 1.95 -2.58 11.21
N VAL A 77 2.69 -3.34 10.42
CA VAL A 77 3.44 -4.54 10.82
C VAL A 77 4.78 -4.18 11.48
N TYR A 78 5.40 -3.11 11.01
CA TYR A 78 6.50 -2.42 11.68
C TYR A 78 5.94 -1.24 12.46
N ALA A 79 6.33 -1.14 13.72
CA ALA A 79 5.97 0.01 14.56
C ALA A 79 6.47 1.31 13.90
N ILE A 80 5.55 2.25 13.71
CA ILE A 80 5.82 3.59 13.18
C ILE A 80 5.91 4.58 14.33
N ALA A 81 6.82 5.55 14.21
CA ALA A 81 6.91 6.69 15.11
C ALA A 81 6.89 8.00 14.31
N GLN A 82 6.50 9.08 14.99
CA GLN A 82 6.48 10.41 14.40
C GLN A 82 7.85 10.79 13.82
N PHE A 83 7.83 11.64 12.80
CA PHE A 83 9.02 12.16 12.13
C PHE A 83 9.89 11.10 11.44
N GLN A 84 9.34 9.92 11.16
CA GLN A 84 9.95 8.91 10.30
C GLN A 84 9.42 9.02 8.86
N ARG A 85 10.11 8.38 7.92
CA ARG A 85 9.60 8.14 6.57
C ARG A 85 9.13 6.70 6.47
N GLN A 86 7.86 6.52 6.14
CA GLN A 86 7.22 5.24 5.91
C GLN A 86 7.25 4.92 4.42
N TRP A 87 7.53 3.66 4.09
CA TRP A 87 7.59 3.15 2.72
C TRP A 87 6.61 2.01 2.55
N ILE A 88 5.96 1.93 1.40
CA ILE A 88 5.26 0.71 0.97
C ILE A 88 5.69 0.33 -0.45
N TYR A 89 5.52 -0.94 -0.78
CA TYR A 89 5.30 -1.32 -2.17
C TYR A 89 4.03 -2.14 -2.27
N VAL A 90 3.46 -2.14 -3.46
CA VAL A 90 2.31 -2.99 -3.78
C VAL A 90 2.55 -3.75 -5.07
N ARG A 91 1.81 -4.84 -5.24
CA ARG A 91 1.71 -5.59 -6.49
C ARG A 91 0.26 -5.97 -6.74
N ILE A 92 -0.16 -5.91 -7.98
CA ILE A 92 -1.49 -6.32 -8.41
C ILE A 92 -1.37 -7.70 -9.07
N THR A 93 -2.17 -8.66 -8.61
CA THR A 93 -2.39 -9.94 -9.30
C THR A 93 -3.77 -9.92 -9.95
N ARG A 94 -3.85 -10.44 -11.18
CA ARG A 94 -5.11 -10.65 -11.90
C ARG A 94 -5.64 -12.06 -11.63
N LEU A 95 -6.91 -12.29 -11.93
CA LEU A 95 -7.55 -13.61 -11.78
C LEU A 95 -6.82 -14.71 -12.56
N ASP A 96 -6.24 -14.36 -13.71
CA ASP A 96 -5.47 -15.27 -14.56
C ASP A 96 -4.03 -15.56 -14.09
N GLY A 97 -3.64 -15.04 -12.92
CA GLY A 97 -2.33 -15.26 -12.31
C GLY A 97 -1.22 -14.33 -12.81
N ARG A 98 -1.51 -13.36 -13.69
CA ARG A 98 -0.53 -12.33 -14.05
C ARG A 98 -0.27 -11.40 -12.88
N LEU A 99 1.01 -11.11 -12.63
CA LEU A 99 1.47 -10.27 -11.52
C LEU A 99 2.18 -9.03 -12.04
N SER A 100 1.84 -7.86 -11.50
CA SER A 100 2.45 -6.59 -11.88
C SER A 100 3.93 -6.49 -11.47
N GLU A 101 4.63 -5.55 -12.11
CA GLU A 101 5.84 -4.98 -11.53
C GLU A 101 5.51 -4.33 -10.16
N PRO A 102 6.45 -4.32 -9.21
CA PRO A 102 6.27 -3.58 -7.97
C PRO A 102 6.23 -2.08 -8.25
N PHE A 103 5.29 -1.39 -7.62
CA PHE A 103 5.27 0.07 -7.56
C PHE A 103 5.19 0.51 -6.10
N ARG A 104 5.72 1.70 -5.81
CA ARG A 104 6.09 2.13 -4.46
C ARG A 104 5.52 3.49 -4.15
N ALA A 105 5.21 3.70 -2.88
CA ALA A 105 4.84 5.00 -2.33
C ALA A 105 5.52 5.17 -0.97
N ASP A 106 5.67 6.42 -0.56
CA ASP A 106 6.22 6.77 0.73
C ASP A 106 5.61 8.07 1.26
N CYS A 107 5.68 8.26 2.56
CA CYS A 107 5.24 9.49 3.20
C CYS A 107 6.04 9.80 4.45
N PHE A 108 5.93 11.05 4.91
CA PHE A 108 6.33 11.43 6.25
C PHE A 108 5.25 10.99 7.25
N VAL A 109 5.67 10.40 8.37
CA VAL A 109 4.76 9.97 9.44
C VAL A 109 4.36 11.18 10.28
N GLY A 110 3.07 11.51 10.23
CA GLY A 110 2.47 12.60 10.98
C GLY A 110 2.15 12.23 12.43
N VAL A 111 1.50 13.17 13.13
CA VAL A 111 0.94 12.93 14.47
C VAL A 111 -0.12 11.85 14.40
#